data_AF-A0A2N3XSE6-F1
#
_entry.id   AF-A0A2N3XSE6-F1
#
_cell.length_a   1.000
_cell.length_b   1.000
_cell.length_c   1.000
_cell.angle_alpha   90.00
_cell.angle_beta   90.00
_cell.angle_gamma   90.00
#
_symmetry.space_group_name_H-M   'P 1'
#
loop_
_entity.id
_entity.type
_entity.pdbx_description
1 polymer ?
#
loop_
_entity_poly.entity_id
_entity_poly.type
_entity_poly.pdbx_seq_one_letter_code
_entity_poly.pdbx_strand_id
1 'polypeptide(L)'
;MPGNESVPNRPEGIAQIGTRRGIMCSMAARKSPPSPRRNKPSTRVVMISAAIGALLILVVSAVLNWPIGGGPRGSGPGVGGSGQIGSAPAPEAVFDAKAGDCLNWNDPDAGDIRNVTCAEPHLFQVTGSSDLRGKFGDNAPFPNTEQWQQIKQQHCTDVSKGFLSNQFDPHGRFSVGAFTPSEDGWADGDRTLHCGIQQPGPSGKLYPITGSAAEMDQSNVYPVGRCLGINGTAVWDPVDCARPHSVEITGQVDLGEQFPGGYPPEQDQDGFLATRCADLTDQFAGGPTVAKDKGLVPYWDTLAPESWDAGSRQVNCKVSAQLPDGSGLAPVTGSVKGEVQVGKEPAPKDTAPNEPGVPATEPR
;
A
#
# COMPACT_ATOMS: atom_id res chain seq x y z
N MET A 1 60.38 -6.47 32.25
CA MET A 1 60.42 -6.15 33.69
C MET A 1 59.06 -6.50 34.28
N PRO A 2 58.98 -7.42 35.26
CA PRO A 2 57.79 -7.63 36.08
C PRO A 2 57.97 -7.12 37.52
N GLY A 3 56.85 -6.83 38.20
CA GLY A 3 56.70 -6.82 39.66
C GLY A 3 55.23 -7.20 39.96
N ASN A 4 54.89 -8.16 40.82
CA ASN A 4 55.15 -8.28 42.29
C ASN A 4 54.65 -7.02 43.04
N GLU A 5 53.93 -7.07 44.16
CA GLU A 5 53.48 -8.16 45.07
C GLU A 5 52.40 -7.60 46.07
N SER A 6 51.78 -8.29 47.04
CA SER A 6 51.77 -9.69 47.55
C SER A 6 50.43 -10.03 48.24
N VAL A 7 50.25 -11.29 48.70
CA VAL A 7 49.08 -11.87 49.41
C VAL A 7 49.65 -12.94 50.38
N PRO A 8 49.29 -13.06 51.69
CA PRO A 8 47.89 -13.24 52.21
C PRO A 8 47.60 -12.69 53.65
N ASN A 9 46.38 -12.89 54.20
CA ASN A 9 46.19 -13.84 55.33
C ASN A 9 44.75 -14.17 55.79
N ARG A 10 44.61 -15.39 56.33
CA ARG A 10 43.44 -16.03 56.98
C ARG A 10 43.79 -16.29 58.46
N PRO A 11 42.81 -16.52 59.36
CA PRO A 11 42.58 -17.89 59.86
C PRO A 11 41.06 -18.21 59.90
N GLU A 12 40.58 -19.42 59.60
CA GLU A 12 40.70 -20.70 60.34
C GLU A 12 39.95 -20.74 61.69
N GLY A 13 39.10 -21.77 61.83
CA GLY A 13 38.23 -21.99 62.98
C GLY A 13 37.35 -23.23 62.77
N ILE A 14 37.95 -24.42 62.90
CA ILE A 14 37.24 -25.72 62.92
C ILE A 14 37.07 -26.16 64.37
N ALA A 15 35.87 -26.57 64.76
CA ALA A 15 35.60 -27.26 66.02
C ALA A 15 34.68 -28.47 65.77
N GLN A 16 34.93 -29.55 66.51
CA GLN A 16 34.37 -30.89 66.26
C GLN A 16 33.49 -31.40 67.42
N ILE A 17 32.55 -32.30 67.09
CA ILE A 17 31.94 -33.35 67.95
C ILE A 17 31.08 -32.89 69.14
N GLY A 18 29.88 -33.48 69.27
CA GLY A 18 29.07 -33.35 70.49
C GLY A 18 27.67 -33.98 70.44
N THR A 19 27.56 -35.30 70.57
CA THR A 19 26.27 -36.01 70.65
C THR A 19 25.54 -35.73 71.97
N ARG A 20 24.23 -35.37 71.95
CA ARG A 20 23.32 -35.62 73.08
C ARG A 20 21.84 -35.67 72.68
N ARG A 21 21.13 -36.68 73.21
CA ARG A 21 19.67 -36.84 73.15
C ARG A 21 18.99 -35.85 74.09
N GLY A 22 17.89 -35.25 73.62
CA GLY A 22 16.67 -34.97 74.38
C GLY A 22 16.71 -33.89 75.47
N ILE A 23 15.79 -32.93 75.38
CA ILE A 23 14.84 -32.51 76.43
C ILE A 23 13.78 -31.65 75.73
N MET A 24 12.50 -31.95 75.97
CA MET A 24 11.41 -31.07 75.55
C MET A 24 11.39 -29.84 76.47
N CYS A 25 11.41 -28.64 75.90
CA CYS A 25 11.06 -27.43 76.62
C CYS A 25 10.14 -26.58 75.76
N SER A 26 8.92 -26.36 76.22
CA SER A 26 7.89 -25.63 75.50
C SER A 26 8.25 -24.15 75.44
N MET A 27 8.27 -23.56 74.24
CA MET A 27 8.36 -22.11 74.05
C MET A 27 7.19 -21.62 73.20
N ALA A 28 6.43 -20.67 73.73
CA ALA A 28 5.25 -20.12 73.09
C ALA A 28 5.62 -19.38 71.78
N ALA A 29 4.97 -19.75 70.69
CA ALA A 29 5.19 -19.12 69.40
C ALA A 29 4.70 -17.66 69.39
N ARG A 30 5.59 -16.72 69.06
CA ARG A 30 5.18 -15.34 68.74
C ARG A 30 4.42 -15.35 67.42
N LYS A 31 3.25 -14.73 67.41
CA LYS A 31 2.31 -14.76 66.28
C LYS A 31 2.77 -13.78 65.19
N SER A 32 3.38 -14.28 64.12
CA SER A 32 3.71 -13.47 62.94
C SER A 32 2.43 -12.92 62.28
N PRO A 33 2.45 -11.69 61.72
CA PRO A 33 1.31 -11.17 60.98
C PRO A 33 1.09 -11.95 59.67
N PRO A 34 -0.17 -12.10 59.21
CA PRO A 34 -0.47 -12.86 58.00
C PRO A 34 0.04 -12.14 56.74
N SER A 35 0.77 -12.86 55.90
CA SER A 35 1.06 -12.40 54.54
C SER A 35 -0.25 -12.31 53.72
N PRO A 36 -0.43 -11.27 52.90
CA PRO A 36 -1.63 -11.14 52.08
C PRO A 36 -1.67 -12.29 51.06
N ARG A 37 -2.74 -13.08 51.10
CA ARG A 37 -3.00 -14.13 50.09
C ARG A 37 -3.28 -13.46 48.75
N ARG A 38 -2.25 -13.35 47.91
CA ARG A 38 -2.40 -12.99 46.49
C ARG A 38 -3.07 -14.17 45.79
N ASN A 39 -4.39 -14.17 45.78
CA ASN A 39 -5.20 -15.19 45.11
C ASN A 39 -4.76 -15.27 43.64
N LYS A 40 -4.28 -16.45 43.20
CA LYS A 40 -4.10 -16.70 41.78
C LYS A 40 -5.48 -16.57 41.12
N PRO A 41 -5.64 -15.75 40.05
CA PRO A 41 -6.92 -15.68 39.36
C PRO A 41 -7.29 -17.08 38.88
N SER A 42 -8.55 -17.47 39.12
CA SER A 42 -9.06 -18.78 38.69
C SER A 42 -8.81 -18.93 37.18
N THR A 43 -8.29 -20.09 36.75
CA THR A 43 -8.06 -20.38 35.33
C THR A 43 -9.33 -20.18 34.51
N ARG A 44 -10.51 -20.42 35.09
CA ARG A 44 -11.80 -20.11 34.45
C ARG A 44 -11.99 -18.61 34.21
N VAL A 45 -11.61 -17.74 35.15
CA VAL A 45 -11.68 -16.28 34.97
C VAL A 45 -10.73 -15.84 33.87
N VAL A 46 -9.50 -16.35 33.83
CA VAL A 46 -8.53 -16.04 32.76
C VAL A 46 -9.06 -16.49 31.39
N MET A 47 -9.62 -17.71 31.29
CA MET A 47 -10.22 -18.22 30.05
C MET A 47 -11.47 -17.42 29.63
N ILE A 48 -12.30 -16.99 30.58
CA ILE A 48 -13.46 -16.12 30.30
C ILE A 48 -12.99 -14.73 29.84
N SER A 49 -11.96 -14.15 30.46
CA SER A 49 -11.35 -12.89 30.01
C SER A 49 -10.78 -13.00 28.60
N ALA A 50 -10.08 -14.09 28.28
CA ALA A 50 -9.54 -14.34 26.95
C ALA A 50 -10.65 -14.56 25.90
N ALA A 51 -11.70 -15.31 26.25
CA ALA A 51 -12.85 -15.53 25.38
C ALA A 51 -13.63 -14.23 25.12
N ILE A 52 -13.84 -13.39 26.14
CA ILE A 52 -14.46 -12.06 25.97
C ILE A 52 -13.57 -11.14 25.15
N GLY A 53 -12.24 -11.14 25.36
CA GLY A 53 -11.29 -10.38 24.55
C GLY A 53 -11.32 -10.80 23.07
N ALA A 54 -11.26 -12.10 22.80
CA ALA A 54 -11.38 -12.64 21.44
C ALA A 54 -12.74 -12.34 20.81
N LEU A 55 -13.83 -12.41 21.57
CA LEU A 55 -15.18 -12.06 21.08
C LEU A 55 -15.30 -10.56 20.78
N LEU A 56 -14.71 -9.69 21.59
CA LEU A 56 -14.68 -8.24 21.33
C LEU A 56 -13.84 -7.92 20.09
N ILE A 57 -12.68 -8.56 19.91
CA ILE A 57 -11.87 -8.42 18.69
C ILE A 57 -12.67 -8.91 17.48
N LEU A 58 -13.28 -10.10 17.54
CA LEU A 58 -14.11 -10.64 16.46
C LEU A 58 -15.32 -9.76 16.13
N VAL A 59 -15.99 -9.16 17.13
CA VAL A 59 -17.11 -8.24 16.88
C VAL A 59 -16.64 -6.92 16.29
N VAL A 60 -15.49 -6.37 16.73
CA VAL A 60 -14.90 -5.17 16.13
C VAL A 60 -14.48 -5.45 14.68
N SER A 61 -13.78 -6.55 14.41
CA SER A 61 -13.43 -6.97 13.05
C SER A 61 -14.67 -7.24 12.19
N ALA A 62 -15.72 -7.84 12.74
CA ALA A 62 -16.96 -8.09 12.01
C ALA A 62 -17.76 -6.82 11.70
N VAL A 63 -17.66 -5.78 12.53
CA VAL A 63 -18.30 -4.47 12.28
C VAL A 63 -17.47 -3.63 11.29
N LEU A 64 -16.14 -3.65 11.40
CA LEU A 64 -15.24 -2.97 10.46
C LEU A 64 -15.22 -3.62 9.06
N ASN A 65 -15.48 -4.93 8.98
CA ASN A 65 -15.50 -5.69 7.73
C ASN A 65 -16.93 -6.03 7.25
N TRP A 66 -17.97 -5.32 7.77
CA TRP A 66 -19.34 -5.51 7.31
C TRP A 66 -19.63 -4.66 6.07
N PRO A 67 -20.13 -5.24 4.95
CA PRO A 67 -20.37 -4.49 3.72
C PRO A 67 -21.65 -3.63 3.82
N ILE A 68 -21.50 -2.38 4.24
CA ILE A 68 -22.54 -1.34 4.07
C ILE A 68 -22.42 -0.78 2.65
N GLY A 69 -22.87 -1.56 1.67
CA GLY A 69 -22.87 -1.16 0.27
C GLY A 69 -23.08 -2.35 -0.67
N GLY A 70 -24.24 -2.43 -1.32
CA GLY A 70 -24.52 -3.43 -2.34
C GLY A 70 -23.82 -3.10 -3.66
N GLY A 71 -22.62 -3.65 -3.86
CA GLY A 71 -21.90 -3.66 -5.13
C GLY A 71 -21.29 -5.05 -5.40
N PRO A 72 -20.94 -5.41 -6.65
CA PRO A 72 -20.35 -6.70 -6.97
C PRO A 72 -19.01 -6.92 -6.25
N ARG A 73 -18.76 -8.16 -5.80
CA ARG A 73 -17.55 -8.51 -5.03
C ARG A 73 -16.27 -8.37 -5.87
N GLY A 74 -15.26 -7.74 -5.28
CA GLY A 74 -13.93 -7.57 -5.84
C GLY A 74 -13.38 -6.19 -5.48
N SER A 75 -12.08 -6.12 -5.19
CA SER A 75 -11.33 -4.91 -4.82
C SER A 75 -11.57 -4.34 -3.40
N GLY A 76 -10.47 -3.96 -2.75
CA GLY A 76 -10.47 -2.79 -1.84
C GLY A 76 -10.62 -1.49 -2.64
N PRO A 77 -10.06 -0.35 -2.21
CA PRO A 77 -9.93 0.82 -3.08
C PRO A 77 -8.83 0.57 -4.13
N GLY A 78 -9.14 -0.29 -5.10
CA GLY A 78 -8.31 -0.52 -6.27
C GLY A 78 -8.21 0.76 -7.07
N VAL A 79 -6.99 1.30 -7.19
CA VAL A 79 -6.68 2.50 -7.99
C VAL A 79 -6.70 2.12 -9.48
N GLY A 80 -7.87 1.74 -9.96
CA GLY A 80 -8.19 1.41 -11.35
C GLY A 80 -8.94 2.56 -12.00
N GLY A 81 -8.31 3.74 -12.06
CA GLY A 81 -8.88 4.90 -12.75
C GLY A 81 -9.06 4.58 -14.24
N SER A 82 -10.30 4.48 -14.69
CA SER A 82 -10.68 4.23 -16.09
C SER A 82 -10.37 5.44 -16.96
N GLY A 83 -9.11 5.55 -17.36
CA GLY A 83 -8.53 6.69 -18.06
C GLY A 83 -9.29 7.05 -19.33
N GLN A 84 -10.11 8.10 -19.26
CA GLN A 84 -10.55 8.85 -20.42
C GLN A 84 -9.39 9.73 -20.89
N ILE A 85 -8.41 9.14 -21.59
CA ILE A 85 -7.72 9.94 -22.62
C ILE A 85 -8.84 10.45 -23.51
N GLY A 86 -8.95 11.77 -23.62
CA GLY A 86 -10.09 12.42 -24.26
C GLY A 86 -10.25 12.03 -25.74
N SER A 87 -11.43 12.30 -26.31
CA SER A 87 -11.78 11.96 -27.70
C SER A 87 -11.01 12.76 -28.78
N ALA A 88 -9.80 13.23 -28.47
CA ALA A 88 -8.90 13.83 -29.45
C ALA A 88 -8.43 12.75 -30.44
N PRO A 89 -8.27 13.08 -31.74
CA PRO A 89 -7.63 12.18 -32.69
C PRO A 89 -6.23 11.79 -32.21
N ALA A 90 -5.88 10.51 -32.32
CA ALA A 90 -4.51 10.08 -32.10
C ALA A 90 -3.57 10.85 -33.08
N PRO A 91 -2.49 11.50 -32.61
CA PRO A 91 -1.54 12.15 -33.52
C PRO A 91 -0.83 11.14 -34.42
N GLU A 92 -0.28 11.59 -35.56
CA GLU A 92 0.43 10.75 -36.55
C GLU A 92 1.48 9.83 -35.89
N ALA A 93 2.21 10.35 -34.89
CA ALA A 93 3.19 9.62 -34.11
C ALA A 93 2.64 8.39 -33.35
N VAL A 94 1.33 8.31 -33.09
CA VAL A 94 0.68 7.13 -32.48
C VAL A 94 0.39 6.04 -33.51
N PHE A 95 0.05 6.43 -34.74
CA PHE A 95 -0.26 5.47 -35.82
C PHE A 95 1.01 4.74 -36.29
N ASP A 96 2.16 5.42 -36.31
CA ASP A 96 3.45 4.84 -36.66
C ASP A 96 4.11 4.02 -35.53
N ALA A 97 3.66 4.21 -34.27
CA ALA A 97 4.27 3.60 -33.11
C ALA A 97 4.00 2.08 -33.00
N LYS A 98 5.02 1.35 -32.56
CA LYS A 98 5.06 -0.11 -32.52
C LYS A 98 5.11 -0.61 -31.08
N ALA A 99 4.74 -1.88 -30.87
CA ALA A 99 4.88 -2.50 -29.56
C ALA A 99 6.33 -2.38 -29.04
N GLY A 100 6.49 -1.80 -27.86
CA GLY A 100 7.78 -1.44 -27.25
C GLY A 100 8.11 0.05 -27.30
N ASP A 101 7.55 0.82 -28.25
CA ASP A 101 7.80 2.27 -28.37
C ASP A 101 7.23 3.05 -27.19
N CYS A 102 7.93 4.12 -26.80
CA CYS A 102 7.60 4.95 -25.66
C CYS A 102 7.19 6.35 -26.13
N LEU A 103 6.02 6.81 -25.68
CA LEU A 103 5.42 8.08 -26.09
C LEU A 103 5.32 9.03 -24.90
N ASN A 104 5.63 10.30 -25.15
CA ASN A 104 5.56 11.36 -24.16
C ASN A 104 4.93 12.63 -24.74
N TRP A 105 4.28 13.41 -23.87
CA TRP A 105 3.64 14.68 -24.15
C TRP A 105 3.72 15.56 -22.89
N ASN A 106 3.61 16.88 -23.06
CA ASN A 106 3.57 17.85 -21.97
C ASN A 106 2.21 18.55 -21.89
N ASP A 107 1.52 18.73 -23.01
CA ASP A 107 0.28 19.50 -23.07
C ASP A 107 -0.91 18.65 -22.56
N PRO A 108 -1.85 19.21 -21.79
CA PRO A 108 -2.97 18.46 -21.21
C PRO A 108 -3.89 17.75 -22.22
N ASP A 109 -3.94 18.23 -23.47
CA ASP A 109 -4.70 17.63 -24.58
C ASP A 109 -3.89 16.59 -25.38
N ALA A 110 -2.62 16.36 -24.99
CA ALA A 110 -1.64 15.52 -25.65
C ALA A 110 -1.35 15.92 -27.13
N GLY A 111 -1.53 17.19 -27.48
CA GLY A 111 -1.24 17.71 -28.83
C GLY A 111 0.24 17.61 -29.24
N ASP A 112 1.17 17.50 -28.28
CA ASP A 112 2.62 17.40 -28.51
C ASP A 112 3.19 15.97 -28.38
N ILE A 113 2.35 14.93 -28.51
CA ILE A 113 2.79 13.52 -28.50
C ILE A 113 3.93 13.29 -29.48
N ARG A 114 5.01 12.71 -28.95
CA ARG A 114 6.20 12.28 -29.69
C ARG A 114 6.73 10.96 -29.13
N ASN A 115 7.41 10.20 -30.00
CA ASN A 115 8.21 9.06 -29.59
C ASN A 115 9.48 9.56 -28.87
N VAL A 116 9.85 8.91 -27.77
CA VAL A 116 11.05 9.13 -26.97
C VAL A 116 11.69 7.78 -26.64
N THR A 117 12.97 7.77 -26.24
CA THR A 117 13.56 6.51 -25.78
C THR A 117 12.92 6.11 -24.45
N CYS A 118 12.69 4.82 -24.21
CA CYS A 118 12.11 4.36 -22.94
C CYS A 118 13.02 4.62 -21.72
N ALA A 119 14.30 4.96 -21.94
CA ALA A 119 15.22 5.43 -20.91
C ALA A 119 14.98 6.89 -20.49
N GLU A 120 14.14 7.62 -21.23
CA GLU A 120 13.64 8.95 -20.88
C GLU A 120 12.27 8.84 -20.18
N PRO A 121 11.89 9.83 -19.35
CA PRO A 121 10.55 9.94 -18.80
C PRO A 121 9.48 9.97 -19.90
N HIS A 122 8.51 9.06 -19.82
CA HIS A 122 7.40 8.94 -20.78
C HIS A 122 6.10 8.54 -20.08
N LEU A 123 4.95 8.74 -20.74
CA LEU A 123 3.61 8.59 -20.13
C LEU A 123 2.81 7.41 -20.69
N PHE A 124 3.27 6.81 -21.78
CA PHE A 124 2.64 5.67 -22.44
C PHE A 124 3.71 4.79 -23.08
N GLN A 125 3.75 3.50 -22.75
CA GLN A 125 4.48 2.52 -23.57
C GLN A 125 3.48 1.73 -24.40
N VAL A 126 3.67 1.71 -25.72
CA VAL A 126 2.81 0.99 -26.66
C VAL A 126 2.99 -0.51 -26.47
N THR A 127 1.91 -1.25 -26.24
CA THR A 127 1.93 -2.71 -26.10
C THR A 127 1.50 -3.43 -27.37
N GLY A 128 0.81 -2.74 -28.28
CA GLY A 128 0.40 -3.25 -29.59
C GLY A 128 -0.89 -2.60 -30.05
N SER A 129 -1.59 -3.25 -30.98
CA SER A 129 -2.89 -2.79 -31.47
C SER A 129 -3.95 -3.90 -31.43
N SER A 130 -5.23 -3.50 -31.38
CA SER A 130 -6.38 -4.39 -31.47
C SER A 130 -7.34 -3.92 -32.56
N ASP A 131 -7.71 -4.82 -33.47
CA ASP A 131 -8.64 -4.56 -34.56
C ASP A 131 -10.08 -4.86 -34.14
N LEU A 132 -10.96 -3.86 -34.21
CA LEU A 132 -12.35 -3.96 -33.80
C LEU A 132 -13.32 -4.32 -34.95
N ARG A 133 -12.86 -4.44 -36.21
CA ARG A 133 -13.73 -4.74 -37.39
C ARG A 133 -14.59 -5.99 -37.22
N GLY A 134 -14.08 -7.01 -36.51
CA GLY A 134 -14.81 -8.25 -36.23
C GLY A 134 -16.04 -8.08 -35.31
N LYS A 135 -16.14 -6.95 -34.59
CA LYS A 135 -17.24 -6.62 -33.66
C LYS A 135 -18.04 -5.38 -34.11
N PHE A 136 -17.41 -4.48 -34.86
CA PHE A 136 -17.99 -3.22 -35.34
C PHE A 136 -17.76 -3.05 -36.85
N GLY A 137 -18.79 -3.33 -37.64
CA GLY A 137 -18.74 -3.13 -39.10
C GLY A 137 -18.74 -1.66 -39.51
N ASP A 138 -18.70 -1.43 -40.82
CA ASP A 138 -18.53 -0.11 -41.44
C ASP A 138 -19.58 0.91 -40.98
N ASN A 139 -20.84 0.49 -40.85
CA ASN A 139 -21.97 1.34 -40.41
C ASN A 139 -22.22 1.34 -38.88
N ALA A 140 -21.29 0.85 -38.06
CA ALA A 140 -21.44 0.89 -36.61
C ALA A 140 -21.41 2.35 -36.11
N PRO A 141 -22.28 2.76 -35.16
CA PRO A 141 -22.23 4.11 -34.59
C PRO A 141 -20.92 4.30 -33.81
N PHE A 142 -20.42 5.54 -33.76
CA PHE A 142 -19.26 5.88 -32.94
C PHE A 142 -19.57 5.57 -31.45
N PRO A 143 -18.72 4.80 -30.74
CA PRO A 143 -18.98 4.46 -29.35
C PRO A 143 -18.99 5.69 -28.44
N ASN A 144 -19.88 5.68 -27.44
CA ASN A 144 -19.88 6.70 -26.41
C ASN A 144 -18.76 6.47 -25.37
N THR A 145 -18.59 7.45 -24.49
CA THR A 145 -17.63 7.50 -23.38
C THR A 145 -17.57 6.23 -22.52
N GLU A 146 -18.71 5.60 -22.20
CA GLU A 146 -18.76 4.38 -21.38
C GLU A 146 -18.40 3.14 -22.23
N GLN A 147 -18.94 3.05 -23.44
CA GLN A 147 -18.64 1.98 -24.39
C GLN A 147 -17.15 1.93 -24.70
N TRP A 148 -16.49 3.08 -24.91
CA TRP A 148 -15.05 3.15 -25.13
C TRP A 148 -14.24 2.62 -23.94
N GLN A 149 -14.66 2.84 -22.69
CA GLN A 149 -13.96 2.25 -21.54
C GLN A 149 -14.08 0.74 -21.51
N GLN A 150 -15.27 0.19 -21.76
CA GLN A 150 -15.47 -1.26 -21.83
C GLN A 150 -14.67 -1.89 -22.97
N ILE A 151 -14.64 -1.24 -24.14
CA ILE A 151 -13.85 -1.66 -25.31
C ILE A 151 -12.34 -1.62 -25.01
N LYS A 152 -11.82 -0.50 -24.49
CA LYS A 152 -10.41 -0.35 -24.13
C LYS A 152 -9.99 -1.36 -23.06
N GLN A 153 -10.74 -1.46 -21.97
CA GLN A 153 -10.44 -2.40 -20.88
C GLN A 153 -10.41 -3.84 -21.40
N GLN A 154 -11.41 -4.27 -22.17
CA GLN A 154 -11.44 -5.62 -22.71
C GLN A 154 -10.26 -5.89 -23.64
N HIS A 155 -10.11 -5.09 -24.70
CA HIS A 155 -9.17 -5.39 -25.77
C HIS A 155 -7.71 -5.11 -25.40
N CYS A 156 -7.43 -4.01 -24.70
CA CYS A 156 -6.06 -3.65 -24.35
C CYS A 156 -5.52 -4.39 -23.11
N THR A 157 -6.38 -4.97 -22.25
CA THR A 157 -5.89 -5.92 -21.22
C THR A 157 -5.25 -7.13 -21.87
N ASP A 158 -5.88 -7.71 -22.90
CA ASP A 158 -5.36 -8.92 -23.55
C ASP A 158 -4.10 -8.63 -24.38
N VAL A 159 -4.05 -7.49 -25.09
CA VAL A 159 -2.84 -7.03 -25.81
C VAL A 159 -1.69 -6.77 -24.83
N SER A 160 -1.92 -6.02 -23.75
CA SER A 160 -0.88 -5.70 -22.77
C SER A 160 -0.42 -6.93 -21.97
N LYS A 161 -1.30 -7.90 -21.67
CA LYS A 161 -0.88 -9.20 -21.13
C LYS A 161 0.08 -9.92 -22.07
N GLY A 162 -0.20 -9.94 -23.38
CA GLY A 162 0.70 -10.52 -24.38
C GLY A 162 2.09 -9.87 -24.38
N PHE A 163 2.14 -8.53 -24.33
CA PHE A 163 3.39 -7.77 -24.23
C PHE A 163 4.16 -8.04 -22.93
N LEU A 164 3.46 -8.09 -21.80
CA LEU A 164 4.03 -8.34 -20.47
C LEU A 164 4.21 -9.83 -20.14
N SER A 165 4.33 -10.71 -21.15
CA SER A 165 4.55 -12.17 -20.96
C SER A 165 3.53 -12.85 -20.02
N ASN A 166 2.28 -12.38 -20.05
CA ASN A 166 1.15 -12.72 -19.17
C ASN A 166 1.28 -12.32 -17.69
N GLN A 167 2.24 -11.46 -17.34
CA GLN A 167 2.52 -11.00 -15.97
C GLN A 167 1.89 -9.63 -15.66
N PHE A 168 0.81 -9.21 -16.31
CA PHE A 168 0.15 -7.93 -15.99
C PHE A 168 -0.55 -7.99 -14.62
N ASP A 169 -0.13 -7.15 -13.68
CA ASP A 169 -0.72 -7.07 -12.33
C ASP A 169 -2.01 -6.21 -12.34
N PRO A 170 -3.21 -6.79 -12.08
CA PRO A 170 -4.46 -6.04 -12.08
C PRO A 170 -4.64 -5.09 -10.89
N HIS A 171 -3.75 -5.14 -9.89
CA HIS A 171 -3.73 -4.24 -8.73
C HIS A 171 -2.39 -3.49 -8.59
N GLY A 172 -1.52 -3.62 -9.59
CA GLY A 172 -0.22 -2.95 -9.66
C GLY A 172 -0.32 -1.46 -9.94
N ARG A 173 0.83 -0.80 -10.07
CA ARG A 173 0.92 0.62 -10.43
C ARG A 173 0.57 0.93 -11.89
N PHE A 174 0.56 -0.08 -12.76
CA PHE A 174 0.31 0.08 -14.19
C PHE A 174 -1.15 -0.19 -14.53
N SER A 175 -1.68 0.61 -15.45
CA SER A 175 -3.01 0.43 -16.04
C SER A 175 -2.93 0.42 -17.56
N VAL A 176 -3.93 -0.18 -18.20
CA VAL A 176 -4.03 -0.22 -19.67
C VAL A 176 -4.68 1.05 -20.20
N GLY A 177 -3.96 1.72 -21.10
CA GLY A 177 -4.46 2.84 -21.88
C GLY A 177 -4.72 2.42 -23.32
N ALA A 178 -5.46 3.26 -24.04
CA ALA A 178 -5.51 3.18 -25.50
C ALA A 178 -5.79 4.53 -26.12
N PHE A 179 -5.18 4.79 -27.28
CA PHE A 179 -5.71 5.74 -28.24
C PHE A 179 -6.77 5.05 -29.10
N THR A 180 -7.88 5.74 -29.31
CA THR A 180 -9.03 5.29 -30.12
C THR A 180 -9.03 6.00 -31.47
N PRO A 181 -9.71 5.45 -32.49
CA PRO A 181 -10.02 6.20 -33.70
C PRO A 181 -10.75 7.52 -33.37
N SER A 182 -10.54 8.55 -34.18
CA SER A 182 -11.38 9.75 -34.17
C SER A 182 -12.77 9.43 -34.73
N GLU A 183 -13.74 10.34 -34.56
CA GLU A 183 -15.07 10.17 -35.16
C GLU A 183 -15.01 10.15 -36.70
N ASP A 184 -14.18 11.01 -37.30
CA ASP A 184 -13.92 11.01 -38.75
C ASP A 184 -13.23 9.71 -39.20
N GLY A 185 -12.17 9.27 -38.50
CA GLY A 185 -11.48 8.01 -38.81
C GLY A 185 -12.43 6.82 -38.70
N TRP A 186 -13.32 6.81 -37.71
CA TRP A 186 -14.36 5.80 -37.57
C TRP A 186 -15.40 5.86 -38.70
N ALA A 187 -15.77 7.05 -39.19
CA ALA A 187 -16.62 7.19 -40.37
C ALA A 187 -15.95 6.64 -41.64
N ASP A 188 -14.64 6.84 -41.77
CA ASP A 188 -13.81 6.32 -42.87
C ASP A 188 -13.40 4.84 -42.73
N GLY A 189 -13.83 4.17 -41.66
CA GLY A 189 -13.68 2.72 -41.45
C GLY A 189 -12.50 2.29 -40.57
N ASP A 190 -11.78 3.22 -39.93
CA ASP A 190 -10.80 2.88 -38.90
C ASP A 190 -11.49 2.29 -37.66
N ARG A 191 -10.94 1.18 -37.19
CA ARG A 191 -11.42 0.35 -36.08
C ARG A 191 -10.24 -0.08 -35.21
N THR A 192 -9.10 0.61 -35.29
CA THR A 192 -7.85 0.21 -34.65
C THR A 192 -7.73 0.87 -33.27
N LEU A 193 -7.57 0.06 -32.23
CA LEU A 193 -7.08 0.56 -30.94
C LEU A 193 -5.55 0.49 -30.92
N HIS A 194 -4.91 1.58 -30.49
CA HIS A 194 -3.48 1.58 -30.19
C HIS A 194 -3.32 1.46 -28.68
N CYS A 195 -3.04 0.24 -28.21
CA CYS A 195 -3.00 -0.13 -26.80
C CYS A 195 -1.65 0.17 -26.16
N GLY A 196 -1.65 0.46 -24.87
CA GLY A 196 -0.42 0.66 -24.10
C GLY A 196 -0.58 0.55 -22.60
N ILE A 197 0.52 0.79 -21.90
CA ILE A 197 0.64 0.80 -20.45
C ILE A 197 0.99 2.22 -19.98
N GLN A 198 0.36 2.63 -18.88
CA GLN A 198 0.51 3.94 -18.24
C GLN A 198 0.55 3.76 -16.71
N GLN A 199 1.06 4.76 -15.98
CA GLN A 199 0.98 4.80 -14.51
C GLN A 199 0.02 5.92 -14.05
N PRO A 200 -1.29 5.67 -13.91
CA PRO A 200 -2.23 6.67 -13.42
C PRO A 200 -2.18 6.84 -11.89
N GLY A 201 -2.38 8.06 -11.40
CA GLY A 201 -2.75 8.33 -10.01
C GLY A 201 -4.27 8.23 -9.78
N PRO A 202 -4.74 8.30 -8.51
CA PRO A 202 -6.15 8.40 -8.16
C PRO A 202 -6.98 9.45 -8.93
N SER A 203 -6.41 10.59 -9.35
CA SER A 203 -7.09 11.59 -10.17
C SER A 203 -7.21 11.24 -11.67
N GLY A 204 -6.53 10.17 -12.12
CA GLY A 204 -6.35 9.82 -13.53
C GLY A 204 -5.15 10.51 -14.20
N LYS A 205 -4.47 11.45 -13.53
CA LYS A 205 -3.21 12.05 -14.03
C LYS A 205 -2.13 11.00 -14.17
N LEU A 206 -1.30 11.14 -15.19
CA LEU A 206 -0.28 10.15 -15.54
C LEU A 206 1.08 10.52 -14.97
N TYR A 207 1.64 9.62 -14.19
CA TYR A 207 2.99 9.74 -13.67
C TYR A 207 3.98 9.22 -14.71
N PRO A 208 5.09 9.94 -14.95
CA PRO A 208 6.10 9.50 -15.90
C PRO A 208 6.79 8.23 -15.42
N ILE A 209 6.95 7.29 -16.34
CA ILE A 209 7.70 6.04 -16.16
C ILE A 209 9.05 6.14 -16.87
N THR A 210 10.01 5.32 -16.47
CA THR A 210 11.37 5.29 -17.02
C THR A 210 11.93 3.87 -16.92
N GLY A 211 12.40 3.33 -18.04
CA GLY A 211 12.55 1.89 -18.26
C GLY A 211 11.37 1.32 -19.05
N SER A 212 11.46 0.04 -19.44
CA SER A 212 10.35 -0.67 -20.09
C SER A 212 9.41 -1.25 -19.04
N ALA A 213 8.09 -1.05 -19.21
CA ALA A 213 7.08 -1.63 -18.33
C ALA A 213 7.12 -3.18 -18.29
N ALA A 214 7.70 -3.82 -19.32
CA ALA A 214 7.93 -5.28 -19.36
C ALA A 214 9.07 -5.77 -18.45
N GLU A 215 9.94 -4.88 -17.98
CA GLU A 215 11.09 -5.19 -17.11
C GLU A 215 10.95 -4.56 -15.71
N MET A 216 10.00 -3.64 -15.54
CA MET A 216 9.76 -2.91 -14.30
C MET A 216 8.89 -3.72 -13.34
N ASP A 217 9.25 -3.71 -12.05
CA ASP A 217 8.37 -4.19 -10.98
C ASP A 217 7.01 -3.46 -11.04
N GLN A 218 5.91 -4.20 -10.91
CA GLN A 218 4.56 -3.68 -11.05
C GLN A 218 3.87 -3.38 -9.72
N SER A 219 4.53 -3.63 -8.58
CA SER A 219 3.97 -3.43 -7.25
C SER A 219 3.53 -1.97 -7.08
N ASN A 220 2.35 -1.75 -6.50
CA ASN A 220 1.81 -0.40 -6.28
C ASN A 220 2.43 0.27 -5.04
N VAL A 221 3.74 0.51 -5.10
CA VAL A 221 4.54 1.09 -4.02
C VAL A 221 5.11 2.46 -4.35
N TYR A 222 5.25 3.28 -3.32
CA TYR A 222 5.69 4.67 -3.41
C TYR A 222 7.00 4.88 -2.63
N PRO A 223 7.89 5.79 -3.04
CA PRO A 223 9.14 6.07 -2.33
C PRO A 223 8.92 6.42 -0.85
N VAL A 224 9.82 5.94 0.02
CA VAL A 224 9.78 6.22 1.46
C VAL A 224 9.92 7.73 1.70
N GLY A 225 9.02 8.30 2.49
CA GLY A 225 8.86 9.74 2.72
C GLY A 225 7.92 10.44 1.74
N ARG A 226 7.31 9.74 0.79
CA ARG A 226 6.23 10.30 -0.05
C ARG A 226 4.96 10.48 0.80
N CYS A 227 4.30 11.63 0.68
CA CYS A 227 2.94 11.81 1.19
C CYS A 227 1.93 11.65 0.04
N LEU A 228 0.81 10.99 0.30
CA LEU A 228 -0.30 10.83 -0.65
C LEU A 228 -1.49 11.65 -0.16
N GLY A 229 -2.07 12.44 -1.06
CA GLY A 229 -3.12 13.40 -0.75
C GLY A 229 -4.36 12.80 -0.11
N ILE A 230 -5.32 13.66 0.22
CA ILE A 230 -6.62 13.25 0.78
C ILE A 230 -7.76 13.92 0.03
N ASN A 231 -8.75 13.12 -0.37
CA ASN A 231 -9.99 13.57 -1.01
C ASN A 231 -11.18 13.08 -0.17
N GLY A 232 -11.76 13.96 0.66
CA GLY A 232 -12.70 13.54 1.70
C GLY A 232 -12.00 12.72 2.79
N THR A 233 -12.14 11.40 2.71
CA THR A 233 -11.48 10.40 3.58
C THR A 233 -10.66 9.38 2.78
N ALA A 234 -10.59 9.52 1.45
CA ALA A 234 -9.88 8.61 0.57
C ALA A 234 -8.43 9.08 0.33
N VAL A 235 -7.54 8.11 0.09
CA VAL A 235 -6.18 8.36 -0.39
C VAL A 235 -6.23 8.94 -1.81
N TRP A 236 -5.37 9.92 -2.09
CA TRP A 236 -5.33 10.65 -3.36
C TRP A 236 -3.90 10.74 -3.92
N ASP A 237 -3.73 11.44 -5.04
CA ASP A 237 -2.45 11.69 -5.69
C ASP A 237 -1.33 12.14 -4.72
N PRO A 238 -0.07 11.75 -4.96
CA PRO A 238 1.14 12.37 -4.40
C PRO A 238 1.04 13.87 -4.12
N VAL A 239 1.42 14.26 -2.90
CA VAL A 239 1.42 15.65 -2.45
C VAL A 239 2.64 15.98 -1.58
N ASP A 240 3.08 17.23 -1.58
CA ASP A 240 4.00 17.77 -0.57
C ASP A 240 3.38 17.58 0.83
N CYS A 241 4.14 16.98 1.76
CA CYS A 241 3.70 16.68 3.11
C CYS A 241 3.26 17.91 3.92
N ALA A 242 3.68 19.13 3.55
CA ALA A 242 3.20 20.39 4.15
C ALA A 242 1.78 20.78 3.70
N ARG A 243 1.17 20.04 2.77
CA ARG A 243 -0.26 20.12 2.43
C ARG A 243 -1.04 18.98 3.11
N PRO A 244 -2.38 19.12 3.25
CA PRO A 244 -3.24 18.06 3.75
C PRO A 244 -3.09 16.77 2.93
N HIS A 245 -2.77 15.68 3.61
CA HIS A 245 -2.54 14.36 3.05
C HIS A 245 -3.20 13.29 3.92
N SER A 246 -3.38 12.08 3.39
CA SER A 246 -4.03 10.97 4.09
C SER A 246 -3.01 10.07 4.78
N VAL A 247 -1.85 9.89 4.14
CA VAL A 247 -0.79 8.97 4.56
C VAL A 247 0.58 9.51 4.21
N GLU A 248 1.59 9.13 5.00
CA GLU A 248 3.00 9.20 4.64
C GLU A 248 3.58 7.78 4.56
N ILE A 249 4.37 7.50 3.53
CA ILE A 249 5.04 6.21 3.36
C ILE A 249 6.27 6.14 4.26
N THR A 250 6.30 5.19 5.19
CA THR A 250 7.39 5.04 6.17
C THR A 250 8.35 3.90 5.84
N GLY A 251 7.96 3.00 4.94
CA GLY A 251 8.78 1.87 4.52
C GLY A 251 8.22 1.14 3.31
N GLN A 252 9.02 0.29 2.71
CA GLN A 252 8.60 -0.74 1.75
C GLN A 252 9.08 -2.10 2.26
N VAL A 253 8.35 -3.16 1.94
CA VAL A 253 8.67 -4.54 2.36
C VAL A 253 8.50 -5.48 1.18
N ASP A 254 9.55 -6.24 0.88
CA ASP A 254 9.51 -7.38 -0.03
C ASP A 254 8.94 -8.61 0.70
N LEU A 255 7.75 -9.06 0.31
CA LEU A 255 7.14 -10.26 0.86
C LEU A 255 7.79 -11.55 0.32
N GLY A 256 8.45 -11.51 -0.83
CA GLY A 256 9.20 -12.63 -1.41
C GLY A 256 10.42 -13.02 -0.59
N GLU A 257 11.11 -12.07 0.04
CA GLU A 257 12.22 -12.34 0.97
C GLU A 257 11.75 -13.14 2.21
N GLN A 258 10.58 -12.81 2.75
CA GLN A 258 10.01 -13.47 3.94
C GLN A 258 9.26 -14.77 3.60
N PHE A 259 8.63 -14.86 2.43
CA PHE A 259 7.78 -15.98 2.02
C PHE A 259 8.29 -16.62 0.70
N PRO A 260 9.50 -17.22 0.71
CA PRO A 260 10.09 -17.82 -0.50
C PRO A 260 9.36 -19.09 -0.99
N GLY A 261 8.38 -19.59 -0.23
CA GLY A 261 7.61 -20.79 -0.55
C GLY A 261 6.44 -20.58 -1.52
N GLY A 262 6.15 -19.34 -1.93
CA GLY A 262 4.98 -18.97 -2.73
C GLY A 262 4.04 -18.04 -1.97
N TYR A 263 2.84 -17.81 -2.52
CA TYR A 263 1.90 -16.82 -2.01
C TYR A 263 1.56 -17.02 -0.52
N PRO A 264 1.87 -16.05 0.36
CA PRO A 264 1.43 -16.07 1.75
C PRO A 264 -0.06 -15.67 1.84
N PRO A 265 -0.92 -16.46 2.50
CA PRO A 265 -2.27 -16.04 2.86
C PRO A 265 -2.26 -14.68 3.57
N GLU A 266 -3.29 -13.86 3.34
CA GLU A 266 -3.38 -12.49 3.85
C GLU A 266 -3.17 -12.40 5.38
N GLN A 267 -3.70 -13.35 6.15
CA GLN A 267 -3.48 -13.43 7.60
C GLN A 267 -2.01 -13.62 8.00
N ASP A 268 -1.22 -14.35 7.21
CA ASP A 268 0.20 -14.57 7.46
C ASP A 268 1.01 -13.32 7.05
N GLN A 269 0.58 -12.61 5.99
CA GLN A 269 1.11 -11.30 5.65
C GLN A 269 0.87 -10.30 6.78
N ASP A 270 -0.37 -10.17 7.26
CA ASP A 270 -0.74 -9.28 8.37
C ASP A 270 0.08 -9.55 9.63
N GLY A 271 0.25 -10.82 10.02
CA GLY A 271 1.01 -11.19 11.21
C GLY A 271 2.48 -10.75 11.14
N PHE A 272 3.08 -10.80 9.95
CA PHE A 272 4.44 -10.31 9.69
C PHE A 272 4.51 -8.78 9.60
N LEU A 273 3.66 -8.18 8.74
CA LEU A 273 3.66 -6.76 8.42
C LEU A 273 3.29 -5.90 9.64
N ALA A 274 2.42 -6.39 10.54
CA ALA A 274 2.09 -5.69 11.79
C ALA A 274 3.32 -5.36 12.63
N THR A 275 4.30 -6.28 12.71
CA THR A 275 5.56 -6.04 13.42
C THR A 275 6.51 -5.25 12.53
N ARG A 276 6.71 -5.68 11.28
CA ARG A 276 7.71 -5.10 10.38
C ARG A 276 7.44 -3.63 10.03
N CYS A 277 6.19 -3.25 9.80
CA CYS A 277 5.82 -1.88 9.47
C CYS A 277 5.73 -0.95 10.70
N ALA A 278 5.50 -1.50 11.90
CA ALA A 278 5.69 -0.74 13.13
C ALA A 278 7.19 -0.40 13.31
N ASP A 279 8.08 -1.39 13.23
CA ASP A 279 9.53 -1.20 13.34
C ASP A 279 10.08 -0.19 12.31
N LEU A 280 9.62 -0.27 11.05
CA LEU A 280 10.01 0.67 9.99
C LEU A 280 9.46 2.08 10.22
N THR A 281 8.22 2.20 10.73
CA THR A 281 7.65 3.50 11.10
C THR A 281 8.40 4.15 12.25
N ASP A 282 8.76 3.37 13.27
CA ASP A 282 9.52 3.85 14.42
C ASP A 282 10.93 4.33 14.02
N GLN A 283 11.60 3.58 13.13
CA GLN A 283 12.88 3.95 12.53
C GLN A 283 12.77 5.23 11.69
N PHE A 284 11.75 5.34 10.83
CA PHE A 284 11.54 6.50 9.98
C PHE A 284 11.17 7.75 10.79
N ALA A 285 10.34 7.62 11.82
CA ALA A 285 9.91 8.71 12.69
C ALA A 285 10.97 9.15 13.72
N GLY A 286 12.01 8.32 13.96
CA GLY A 286 13.09 8.61 14.89
C GLY A 286 12.84 8.17 16.34
N GLY A 287 11.87 7.28 16.59
CA GLY A 287 11.66 6.68 17.91
C GLY A 287 10.30 5.99 18.10
N PRO A 288 10.20 5.01 19.02
CA PRO A 288 9.08 4.06 19.13
C PRO A 288 7.77 4.61 19.69
N THR A 289 7.70 5.90 19.98
CA THR A 289 6.45 6.58 20.37
C THR A 289 6.13 7.77 19.49
N VAL A 290 7.03 8.18 18.58
CA VAL A 290 6.94 9.48 17.88
C VAL A 290 5.67 9.60 17.02
N ALA A 291 5.29 8.55 16.30
CA ALA A 291 4.03 8.53 15.54
C ALA A 291 2.82 8.59 16.48
N LYS A 292 2.79 7.72 17.48
CA LYS A 292 1.70 7.59 18.45
C LYS A 292 1.45 8.86 19.26
N ASP A 293 2.50 9.52 19.73
CA ASP A 293 2.44 10.75 20.52
C ASP A 293 1.91 11.93 19.69
N LYS A 294 1.98 11.84 18.35
CA LYS A 294 1.38 12.77 17.37
C LYS A 294 -0.04 12.36 16.94
N GLY A 295 -0.61 11.31 17.54
CA GLY A 295 -1.94 10.79 17.19
C GLY A 295 -1.97 9.97 15.88
N LEU A 296 -0.80 9.55 15.38
CA LEU A 296 -0.69 8.76 14.16
C LEU A 296 -0.55 7.26 14.47
N VAL A 297 -0.98 6.42 13.52
CA VAL A 297 -0.99 4.95 13.63
C VAL A 297 -0.33 4.35 12.38
N PRO A 298 0.61 3.39 12.53
CA PRO A 298 1.15 2.65 11.39
C PRO A 298 0.13 1.64 10.86
N TYR A 299 0.09 1.48 9.54
CA TYR A 299 -0.65 0.42 8.86
C TYR A 299 0.05 0.05 7.54
N TRP A 300 -0.40 -1.02 6.87
CA TRP A 300 0.28 -1.59 5.70
C TRP A 300 -0.71 -1.93 4.58
N ASP A 301 -0.16 -2.18 3.40
CA ASP A 301 -0.86 -2.90 2.34
C ASP A 301 -0.57 -4.40 2.43
N THR A 302 -1.54 -5.22 2.04
CA THR A 302 -1.36 -6.66 1.74
C THR A 302 -1.34 -6.85 0.22
N LEU A 303 -0.75 -7.95 -0.24
CA LEU A 303 -0.70 -8.31 -1.65
C LEU A 303 -1.76 -9.37 -1.97
N ALA A 304 -2.51 -9.16 -3.05
CA ALA A 304 -3.47 -10.11 -3.58
C ALA A 304 -2.78 -11.31 -4.28
N PRO A 305 -3.44 -12.48 -4.36
CA PRO A 305 -2.93 -13.63 -5.11
C PRO A 305 -2.61 -13.28 -6.57
N GLU A 306 -3.47 -12.51 -7.24
CA GLU A 306 -3.34 -12.10 -8.63
C GLU A 306 -2.06 -11.27 -8.87
N SER A 307 -1.75 -10.36 -7.95
CA SER A 307 -0.53 -9.55 -7.97
C SER A 307 0.72 -10.40 -7.68
N TRP A 308 0.61 -11.41 -6.81
CA TRP A 308 1.70 -12.35 -6.57
C TRP A 308 1.99 -13.22 -7.81
N ASP A 309 0.95 -13.70 -8.49
CA ASP A 309 1.08 -14.48 -9.73
C ASP A 309 1.62 -13.62 -10.89
N ALA A 310 1.30 -12.32 -10.92
CA ALA A 310 1.88 -11.32 -11.82
C ALA A 310 3.34 -10.92 -11.47
N GLY A 311 3.88 -11.38 -10.34
CA GLY A 311 5.29 -11.18 -9.99
C GLY A 311 5.58 -10.02 -9.02
N SER A 312 4.60 -9.17 -8.69
CA SER A 312 4.74 -8.10 -7.69
C SER A 312 5.08 -8.67 -6.31
N ARG A 313 6.02 -8.06 -5.58
CA ARG A 313 6.43 -8.54 -4.24
C ARG A 313 6.48 -7.45 -3.16
N GLN A 314 6.41 -6.18 -3.55
CA GLN A 314 6.56 -5.05 -2.62
C GLN A 314 5.20 -4.60 -2.06
N VAL A 315 5.18 -4.23 -0.78
CA VAL A 315 4.04 -3.55 -0.13
C VAL A 315 4.49 -2.31 0.63
N ASN A 316 3.61 -1.31 0.79
CA ASN A 316 3.91 -0.10 1.55
C ASN A 316 3.68 -0.30 3.05
N CYS A 317 4.64 0.16 3.87
CA CYS A 317 4.39 0.56 5.25
C CYS A 317 4.03 2.05 5.28
N LYS A 318 2.96 2.40 5.98
CA LYS A 318 2.34 3.73 5.96
C LYS A 318 2.05 4.20 7.37
N VAL A 319 1.98 5.51 7.56
CA VAL A 319 1.48 6.12 8.79
C VAL A 319 0.37 7.11 8.46
N SER A 320 -0.70 7.12 9.28
CA SER A 320 -1.90 7.95 9.04
C SER A 320 -2.62 8.31 10.35
N ALA A 321 -3.69 9.10 10.25
CA ALA A 321 -4.62 9.36 11.34
C ALA A 321 -6.05 8.96 10.94
N GLN A 322 -6.90 8.68 11.92
CA GLN A 322 -8.33 8.42 11.73
C GLN A 322 -9.17 9.58 12.26
N LEU A 323 -10.34 9.80 11.66
CA LEU A 323 -11.30 10.77 12.17
C LEU A 323 -11.88 10.32 13.52
N PRO A 324 -12.21 11.25 14.44
CA PRO A 324 -12.68 10.89 15.79
C PRO A 324 -13.98 10.08 15.84
N ASP A 325 -14.77 10.09 14.76
CA ASP A 325 -16.01 9.32 14.60
C ASP A 325 -15.79 7.95 13.92
N GLY A 326 -14.57 7.63 13.49
CA GLY A 326 -14.24 6.41 12.77
C GLY A 326 -14.67 6.39 11.30
N SER A 327 -15.12 7.51 10.72
CA SER A 327 -15.65 7.57 9.34
C SER A 327 -14.58 7.43 8.23
N GLY A 328 -13.30 7.43 8.58
CA GLY A 328 -12.19 7.17 7.65
C GLY A 328 -10.89 7.86 8.07
N LEU A 329 -10.01 8.06 7.09
CA LEU A 329 -8.74 8.76 7.30
C LEU A 329 -8.99 10.25 7.58
N ALA A 330 -8.26 10.81 8.54
CA ALA A 330 -8.23 12.23 8.84
C ALA A 330 -7.17 12.94 8.00
N PRO A 331 -7.36 14.21 7.60
CA PRO A 331 -6.32 14.99 6.95
C PRO A 331 -5.17 15.26 7.94
N VAL A 332 -3.96 14.91 7.52
CA VAL A 332 -2.69 15.16 8.22
C VAL A 332 -1.93 16.26 7.49
N THR A 333 -1.25 17.14 8.22
CA THR A 333 -0.36 18.17 7.66
C THR A 333 0.98 18.11 8.39
N GLY A 334 2.08 18.04 7.64
CA GLY A 334 3.44 17.83 8.13
C GLY A 334 3.86 16.34 8.16
N SER A 335 5.14 16.07 7.94
CA SER A 335 5.72 14.71 8.03
C SER A 335 5.85 14.26 9.48
N VAL A 336 5.73 12.94 9.74
CA VAL A 336 5.95 12.32 11.05
C VAL A 336 7.34 12.58 11.63
N LYS A 337 8.33 12.98 10.80
CA LYS A 337 9.66 13.43 11.24
C LYS A 337 9.66 14.83 11.87
N GLY A 338 8.68 15.68 11.54
CA GLY A 338 8.57 17.08 11.96
C GLY A 338 7.37 17.36 12.88
N GLU A 339 6.88 18.59 12.86
CA GLU A 339 5.58 18.93 13.45
C GLU A 339 4.45 18.32 12.61
N VAL A 340 3.40 17.84 13.28
CA VAL A 340 2.24 17.20 12.65
C VAL A 340 0.96 17.84 13.20
N GLN A 341 0.02 18.12 12.31
CA GLN A 341 -1.35 18.52 12.65
C GLN A 341 -2.33 17.49 12.11
N VAL A 342 -3.25 17.03 12.95
CA VAL A 342 -4.31 16.08 12.58
C VAL A 342 -5.66 16.80 12.62
N GLY A 343 -6.35 16.82 11.48
CA GLY A 343 -7.71 17.35 11.38
C GLY A 343 -8.76 16.46 12.05
N LYS A 344 -9.93 17.04 12.35
CA LYS A 344 -11.03 16.35 13.06
C LYS A 344 -12.29 16.20 12.21
N GLU A 345 -12.26 16.71 10.99
CA GLU A 345 -13.33 16.67 10.00
C GLU A 345 -12.73 16.12 8.69
N PRO A 346 -13.53 15.49 7.81
CA PRO A 346 -13.08 15.08 6.49
C PRO A 346 -12.44 16.22 5.72
N ALA A 347 -11.46 15.91 4.87
CA ALA A 347 -10.91 16.90 3.95
C ALA A 347 -12.02 17.41 2.99
N PRO A 348 -11.89 18.63 2.43
CA PRO A 348 -12.66 19.02 1.26
C PRO A 348 -12.56 17.94 0.18
N LYS A 349 -13.68 17.63 -0.49
CA LYS A 349 -13.64 16.75 -1.65
C LYS A 349 -13.19 17.54 -2.87
N ASP A 350 -12.27 16.97 -3.63
CA ASP A 350 -12.07 17.43 -4.99
C ASP A 350 -13.27 16.98 -5.82
N THR A 351 -13.99 17.96 -6.35
CA THR A 351 -15.16 17.77 -7.23
C THR A 351 -14.88 18.30 -8.63
N ALA A 352 -13.64 18.66 -8.96
CA ALA A 352 -13.26 18.85 -10.35
C ALA A 352 -13.53 17.55 -11.12
N PRO A 353 -13.92 17.63 -12.40
CA PRO A 353 -13.82 16.46 -13.27
C PRO A 353 -12.38 15.95 -13.21
N ASN A 354 -12.21 14.62 -13.14
CA ASN A 354 -10.89 14.02 -13.33
C ASN A 354 -10.30 14.53 -14.65
N GLU A 355 -8.96 14.61 -14.70
CA GLU A 355 -8.20 15.07 -15.87
C GLU A 355 -7.34 13.89 -16.39
N PRO A 356 -7.93 12.79 -16.92
CA PRO A 356 -7.15 11.60 -17.22
C PRO A 356 -6.31 11.81 -18.48
N GLY A 357 -5.09 11.27 -18.47
CA GLY A 357 -4.14 11.51 -19.56
C GLY A 357 -3.31 12.78 -19.40
N VAL A 358 -3.68 13.70 -18.50
CA VAL A 358 -2.86 14.89 -18.22
C VAL A 358 -1.58 14.48 -17.48
N PRO A 359 -0.39 14.99 -17.86
CA PRO A 359 0.85 14.73 -17.14
C PRO A 359 0.77 15.17 -15.68
N ALA A 360 1.15 14.29 -14.76
CA ALA A 360 1.18 14.60 -13.34
C ALA A 360 2.38 15.49 -13.00
N THR A 361 2.13 16.57 -12.26
CA THR A 361 3.18 17.37 -11.64
C THR A 361 3.59 16.73 -10.31
N GLU A 362 4.64 15.90 -10.33
CA GLU A 362 5.26 15.36 -9.12
C GLU A 362 5.64 16.50 -8.15
N PRO A 363 5.18 16.45 -6.88
CA PRO A 363 5.76 17.27 -5.82
C PRO A 363 7.24 16.91 -5.63
N ARG A 364 8.09 17.93 -5.44
CA ARG A 364 9.53 17.74 -5.16
C ARG A 364 9.79 17.35 -3.71
#